data_AF-A0A261Q7R2-F1
#
_entry.id   AF-A0A261Q7R2-F1
#
_cell.length_a   1.000
_cell.length_b   1.000
_cell.length_c   1.000
_cell.angle_alpha   90.00
_cell.angle_beta   90.00
_cell.angle_gamma   90.00
#
_symmetry.space_group_name_H-M   'P 1'
#
loop_
_entity.id
_entity.type
_entity.pdbx_description
1 polymer ?
#
loop_
_entity_poly.entity_id
_entity_poly.type
_entity_poly.pdbx_seq_one_letter_code
_entity_poly.pdbx_strand_id
1 'polypeptide(L)'
;MSKQTKSITQFMSENFSKSSKAISERLNTEEYNEFTSEAKGASDRIEALQDGNTKLDADYKAEMARANTAEASLAELQGKYNALEKKNSDLQATNTKLQGWYDGHKQGLDNATSKDEAGNVAGMPEHISKLSATHPDRVSYEMVVANQAKRK
;
A
#
# COMPACT_ATOMS: atom_id res chain seq x y z
N MET A 1 37.58 -10.16 21.33
CA MET A 1 38.95 -9.78 21.76
C MET A 1 38.96 -9.73 23.27
N SER A 2 39.90 -10.39 23.94
CA SER A 2 40.05 -10.28 25.40
C SER A 2 40.49 -8.85 25.73
N LYS A 3 39.69 -8.10 26.51
CA LYS A 3 40.11 -6.78 27.01
C LYS A 3 41.28 -7.02 27.97
N GLN A 4 42.48 -6.62 27.57
CA GLN A 4 43.70 -6.73 28.38
C GLN A 4 43.45 -5.99 29.71
N THR A 5 43.55 -6.70 30.83
CA THR A 5 43.28 -6.13 32.15
C THR A 5 44.48 -5.29 32.57
N LYS A 6 44.37 -3.96 32.45
CA LYS A 6 45.40 -3.02 32.90
C LYS A 6 45.55 -3.09 34.42
N SER A 7 46.76 -2.87 34.93
CA SER A 7 46.97 -2.79 36.38
C SER A 7 46.30 -1.53 36.97
N ILE A 8 45.98 -1.58 38.27
CA ILE A 8 45.38 -0.47 39.03
C ILE A 8 46.18 0.83 38.86
N THR A 9 47.50 0.76 38.96
CA THR A 9 48.40 1.91 38.78
C THR A 9 48.33 2.48 37.36
N GLN A 10 48.23 1.59 36.38
CA GLN A 10 48.17 1.97 34.97
C GLN A 10 46.84 2.66 34.64
N PHE A 11 45.72 2.12 35.12
CA PHE A 11 44.39 2.74 34.99
C PHE A 11 44.34 4.15 35.60
N MET A 12 44.88 4.32 36.81
CA MET A 12 44.92 5.62 37.51
C MET A 12 45.81 6.63 36.79
N SER A 13 46.98 6.20 36.30
CA SER A 13 47.88 7.07 35.56
C SER A 13 47.28 7.55 34.23
N GLU A 14 46.49 6.72 33.56
CA GLU A 14 45.88 7.05 32.27
C GLU A 14 44.66 7.96 32.42
N ASN A 15 43.77 7.66 33.38
CA ASN A 15 42.49 8.36 33.53
C ASN A 15 42.55 9.55 34.50
N PHE A 16 43.45 9.50 35.48
CA PHE A 16 43.56 10.47 36.56
C PHE A 16 45.01 10.94 36.75
N SER A 17 45.79 11.10 35.67
CA SER A 17 47.23 11.44 35.71
C SER A 17 47.61 12.56 36.69
N LYS A 18 46.78 13.62 36.80
CA LYS A 18 47.00 14.76 37.71
C LYS A 18 46.66 14.46 39.16
N SER A 19 45.64 13.65 39.39
CA SER A 19 45.08 13.38 40.71
C SER A 19 45.65 12.11 41.33
N SER A 20 46.16 11.18 40.52
CA SER A 20 46.64 9.86 40.93
C SER A 20 47.66 9.95 42.07
N LYS A 21 48.66 10.82 41.93
CA LYS A 21 49.70 11.01 42.94
C LYS A 21 49.15 11.63 44.24
N ALA A 22 48.34 12.69 44.12
CA ALA A 22 47.75 13.36 45.27
C ALA A 22 46.78 12.45 46.05
N ILE A 23 46.07 11.55 45.35
CA ILE A 23 45.17 10.58 45.95
C ILE A 23 45.98 9.46 46.64
N SER A 24 47.03 8.93 45.99
CA SER A 24 47.88 7.88 46.58
C SER A 24 48.66 8.33 47.81
N GLU A 25 48.92 9.64 47.94
CA GLU A 25 49.62 10.20 49.11
C GLU A 25 48.70 10.43 50.32
N ARG A 26 47.37 10.46 50.12
CA ARG A 26 46.39 10.71 51.18
C ARG A 26 45.63 9.49 51.63
N LEU A 27 45.49 8.51 50.75
CA LEU A 27 44.84 7.24 51.05
C LEU A 27 45.89 6.22 51.47
N ASN A 28 45.52 5.34 52.39
CA ASN A 28 46.34 4.15 52.63
C ASN A 28 46.22 3.17 51.44
N THR A 29 47.01 2.08 51.46
CA THR A 29 47.07 1.14 50.33
C THR A 29 45.71 0.47 50.05
N GLU A 30 44.97 0.10 51.09
CA GLU A 30 43.65 -0.54 50.95
C GLU A 30 42.61 0.45 50.39
N GLU A 31 42.53 1.65 50.97
CA GLU A 31 41.64 2.72 50.49
C GLU A 31 41.93 3.13 49.04
N TYR A 32 43.21 3.22 48.66
CA TYR A 32 43.61 3.52 47.29
C TYR A 32 43.20 2.41 46.30
N ASN A 33 43.33 1.15 46.73
CA ASN A 33 42.93 0.00 45.92
C ASN A 33 41.41 -0.06 45.75
N GLU A 34 40.64 0.19 46.80
CA GLU A 34 39.17 0.29 46.75
C GLU A 34 38.72 1.41 45.81
N PHE A 35 39.24 2.63 46.00
CA PHE A 35 38.94 3.77 45.13
C PHE A 35 39.23 3.46 43.66
N THR A 36 40.37 2.83 43.36
CA THR A 36 40.73 2.51 41.99
C THR A 36 39.81 1.44 41.40
N SER A 37 39.43 0.44 42.20
CA SER A 37 38.47 -0.59 41.82
C SER A 37 37.11 0.02 41.47
N GLU A 38 36.61 0.94 42.30
CA GLU A 38 35.37 1.68 42.05
C GLU A 38 35.46 2.56 40.80
N ALA A 39 36.56 3.30 40.62
CA ALA A 39 36.79 4.14 39.46
C ALA A 39 36.84 3.32 38.16
N LYS A 40 37.47 2.14 38.20
CA LYS A 40 37.46 1.19 37.09
C LYS A 40 36.04 0.70 36.80
N GLY A 41 35.29 0.29 37.83
CA GLY A 41 33.90 -0.13 37.67
C GLY A 41 33.00 0.97 37.11
N ALA A 42 33.20 2.22 37.50
CA ALA A 42 32.51 3.37 36.93
C ALA A 42 32.86 3.59 35.46
N SER A 43 34.14 3.50 35.10
CA SER A 43 34.60 3.59 33.71
C SER A 43 33.99 2.50 32.83
N ASP A 44 34.02 1.24 33.28
CA ASP A 44 33.47 0.10 32.56
C ASP A 44 31.94 0.27 32.35
N ARG A 45 31.22 0.85 33.34
CA ARG A 45 29.80 1.21 33.21
C ARG A 45 29.55 2.33 32.21
N ILE A 46 30.38 3.37 32.18
CA ILE A 46 30.27 4.48 31.23
C ILE A 46 30.48 3.96 29.80
N GLU A 47 31.49 3.12 29.56
CA GLU A 47 31.71 2.48 28.26
C GLU A 47 30.48 1.68 27.83
N ALA A 48 29.93 0.84 28.72
CA ALA A 48 28.75 0.05 28.42
C ALA A 48 27.51 0.92 28.10
N LEU A 49 27.34 2.04 28.79
CA LEU A 49 26.28 3.01 28.50
C LEU A 49 26.48 3.70 27.14
N GLN A 50 27.72 4.03 26.78
CA GLN A 50 28.05 4.60 25.47
C GLN A 50 27.75 3.60 24.34
N ASP A 51 28.18 2.35 24.47
CA ASP A 51 27.88 1.28 23.53
C ASP A 51 26.37 1.06 23.40
N GLY A 52 25.65 1.05 24.53
CA GLY A 52 24.20 0.95 24.58
C GLY A 52 23.51 2.11 23.85
N ASN A 53 23.95 3.35 24.07
CA ASN A 53 23.42 4.53 23.40
C ASN A 53 23.67 4.50 21.88
N THR A 54 24.86 4.06 21.44
CA THR A 54 25.15 3.88 20.00
C THR A 54 24.20 2.85 19.37
N LYS A 55 23.94 1.75 20.06
CA LYS A 55 22.99 0.75 19.58
C LYS A 55 21.56 1.29 19.52
N LEU A 56 21.11 2.00 20.55
CA LEU A 56 19.79 2.62 20.59
C LEU A 56 19.61 3.65 19.46
N ASP A 57 20.62 4.46 19.15
CA ASP A 57 20.58 5.41 18.02
C ASP A 57 20.47 4.67 16.68
N ALA A 58 21.20 3.56 16.50
CA ALA A 58 21.10 2.74 15.30
C ALA A 58 19.70 2.10 15.15
N ASP A 59 19.18 1.52 16.23
CA ASP A 59 17.84 0.92 16.27
C ASP A 59 16.74 1.97 15.99
N TYR A 60 16.87 3.16 16.58
CA TYR A 60 15.96 4.28 16.34
C TYR A 60 15.94 4.71 14.86
N LYS A 61 17.12 4.85 14.24
CA LYS A 61 17.23 5.20 12.81
C LYS A 61 16.64 4.12 11.91
N ALA A 62 16.87 2.85 12.24
CA ALA A 62 16.28 1.73 11.50
C ALA A 62 14.75 1.74 11.60
N GLU A 63 14.20 2.01 12.78
CA GLU A 63 12.75 2.03 12.99
C GLU A 63 12.10 3.23 12.28
N MET A 64 12.72 4.42 12.31
CA MET A 64 12.25 5.55 11.50
C MET A 64 12.23 5.24 10.01
N ALA A 65 13.25 4.56 9.48
CA ALA A 65 13.27 4.17 8.07
C ALA A 65 12.13 3.19 7.72
N ARG A 66 11.81 2.25 8.62
CA ARG A 66 10.67 1.34 8.47
C ARG A 66 9.34 2.10 8.50
N ALA A 67 9.17 3.03 9.44
CA ALA A 67 7.98 3.87 9.53
C ALA A 67 7.74 4.67 8.25
N ASN A 68 8.77 5.37 7.75
CA ASN A 68 8.68 6.12 6.49
C ASN A 68 8.31 5.22 5.30
N THR A 69 8.85 4.00 5.25
CA THR A 69 8.54 3.03 4.19
C THR A 69 7.08 2.56 4.28
N ALA A 70 6.60 2.31 5.50
CA ALA A 70 5.22 1.91 5.74
C ALA A 70 4.23 3.03 5.38
N GLU A 71 4.53 4.28 5.74
CA GLU A 71 3.73 5.44 5.36
C GLU A 71 3.65 5.63 3.84
N ALA A 72 4.77 5.50 3.13
CA ALA A 72 4.79 5.56 1.67
C ALA A 72 3.94 4.45 1.04
N SER A 73 4.05 3.22 1.56
CA SER A 73 3.27 2.07 1.09
C SER A 73 1.77 2.26 1.34
N LEU A 74 1.39 2.86 2.48
CA LEU A 74 0.01 3.18 2.80
C LEU A 74 -0.56 4.21 1.83
N ALA A 75 0.19 5.27 1.53
CA ALA A 75 -0.21 6.29 0.58
C ALA A 75 -0.41 5.69 -0.84
N GLU A 76 0.50 4.82 -1.27
CA GLU A 76 0.36 4.10 -2.55
C GLU A 76 -0.90 3.23 -2.58
N LEU A 77 -1.15 2.47 -1.50
CA LEU A 77 -2.31 1.58 -1.42
C LEU A 77 -3.63 2.36 -1.40
N GLN A 78 -3.68 3.49 -0.70
CA GLN A 78 -4.82 4.42 -0.71
C GLN A 78 -5.07 4.98 -2.12
N GLY A 79 -4.01 5.35 -2.84
CA GLY A 79 -4.12 5.79 -4.23
C GLY A 79 -4.71 4.71 -5.14
N LYS A 80 -4.23 3.46 -5.03
CA LYS A 80 -4.77 2.31 -5.77
C LYS A 80 -6.22 2.02 -5.42
N TYR A 81 -6.57 2.09 -4.14
CA TYR A 81 -7.95 1.89 -3.67
C TYR A 81 -8.89 2.91 -4.31
N ASN A 82 -8.57 4.20 -4.24
CA ASN A 82 -9.40 5.27 -4.81
C ASN A 82 -9.57 5.11 -6.34
N ALA A 83 -8.51 4.68 -7.04
CA ALA A 83 -8.57 4.43 -8.47
C ALA A 83 -9.50 3.25 -8.81
N LEU A 84 -9.44 2.17 -8.04
CA LEU A 84 -10.33 1.01 -8.20
C LEU A 84 -11.78 1.36 -7.86
N GLU A 85 -12.01 2.11 -6.79
CA GLU A 85 -13.34 2.57 -6.40
C GLU A 85 -13.99 3.41 -7.50
N LYS A 86 -13.24 4.36 -8.07
CA LYS A 86 -13.70 5.15 -9.23
C LYS A 86 -14.04 4.26 -10.42
N LYS A 87 -13.16 3.34 -10.79
CA LYS A 87 -13.38 2.41 -11.92
C LYS A 87 -14.62 1.54 -11.69
N ASN A 88 -14.86 1.11 -10.46
CA ASN A 88 -16.05 0.33 -10.11
C ASN A 88 -17.33 1.16 -10.27
N SER A 89 -17.33 2.42 -9.81
CA SER A 89 -18.44 3.36 -10.01
C SER A 89 -18.74 3.61 -11.50
N ASP A 90 -17.70 3.81 -12.32
CA ASP A 90 -17.84 4.01 -13.76
C ASP A 90 -18.43 2.77 -14.46
N LEU A 91 -17.99 1.57 -14.06
CA LEU A 91 -18.54 0.30 -14.57
C LEU A 91 -20.00 0.11 -14.14
N GLN A 92 -20.36 0.43 -12.90
CA GLN A 92 -21.74 0.38 -12.43
C GLN A 92 -22.64 1.32 -13.24
N ALA A 93 -22.20 2.56 -13.46
CA ALA A 93 -22.95 3.52 -14.28
C ALA A 93 -23.12 3.04 -15.73
N THR A 94 -22.09 2.43 -16.29
CA THR A 94 -22.14 1.85 -17.64
C THR A 94 -23.12 0.68 -17.70
N ASN A 95 -23.08 -0.21 -16.71
CA ASN A 95 -23.98 -1.35 -16.64
C ASN A 95 -25.45 -0.91 -16.52
N THR A 96 -25.76 0.09 -15.69
CA THR A 96 -27.10 0.68 -15.58
C THR A 96 -27.58 1.23 -16.93
N LYS A 97 -26.71 1.92 -17.68
CA LYS A 97 -27.06 2.43 -19.03
C LYS A 97 -27.35 1.29 -20.01
N LEU A 98 -26.53 0.24 -20.01
CA LEU A 98 -26.72 -0.92 -20.87
C LEU A 98 -28.01 -1.68 -20.53
N GLN A 99 -28.31 -1.85 -19.24
CA GLN A 99 -29.56 -2.44 -18.78
C GLN A 99 -30.76 -1.61 -19.25
N GLY A 100 -30.74 -0.28 -19.04
CA GLY A 100 -31.80 0.60 -19.52
C GLY A 100 -31.98 0.57 -21.04
N TRP A 101 -30.88 0.51 -21.81
CA TRP A 101 -30.95 0.35 -23.26
C TRP A 101 -31.56 -0.99 -23.67
N TYR A 102 -31.16 -2.09 -23.01
CA TYR A 102 -31.68 -3.43 -23.27
C TYR A 102 -33.17 -3.53 -22.96
N ASP A 103 -33.60 -3.05 -21.79
CA ASP A 103 -35.00 -3.07 -21.38
C ASP A 103 -35.89 -2.24 -22.31
N GLY A 104 -35.41 -1.05 -22.71
CA GLY A 104 -36.11 -0.21 -23.69
C GLY A 104 -36.22 -0.87 -25.07
N HIS A 105 -35.15 -1.54 -25.54
CA HIS A 105 -35.19 -2.30 -26.79
C HIS A 105 -36.16 -3.47 -26.73
N LYS A 106 -36.14 -4.22 -25.62
CA LYS A 106 -37.04 -5.35 -25.41
C LYS A 106 -38.50 -4.90 -25.39
N GLN A 107 -38.82 -3.83 -24.66
CA GLN A 107 -40.16 -3.25 -24.64
C GLN A 107 -40.61 -2.78 -26.03
N GLY A 108 -39.72 -2.18 -26.82
CA GLY A 108 -40.00 -1.79 -28.20
C GLY A 108 -40.36 -2.99 -29.09
N LEU A 109 -39.65 -4.11 -28.95
CA LEU A 109 -39.95 -5.37 -29.66
C LEU A 109 -41.28 -5.98 -29.21
N ASP A 110 -41.54 -6.02 -27.90
CA ASP A 110 -42.78 -6.56 -27.33
C ASP A 110 -44.00 -5.73 -27.79
N ASN A 111 -43.85 -4.39 -27.90
CA ASN A 111 -44.88 -3.50 -28.43
C ASN A 111 -45.06 -3.61 -29.94
N ALA A 112 -43.99 -3.84 -30.72
CA ALA A 112 -44.09 -4.02 -32.17
C ALA A 112 -44.70 -5.38 -32.57
N THR A 113 -44.69 -6.35 -31.66
CA THR A 113 -45.24 -7.69 -31.88
C THR A 113 -46.64 -7.89 -31.26
N SER A 114 -47.19 -6.87 -30.59
CA SER A 114 -48.55 -6.90 -30.03
C SER A 114 -49.62 -6.71 -31.12
N LYS A 115 -49.96 -7.83 -31.78
CA LYS A 115 -51.26 -8.24 -32.38
C LYS A 115 -52.16 -7.29 -33.20
N ASP A 116 -51.96 -5.98 -33.30
CA ASP A 116 -52.87 -5.10 -34.05
C ASP A 116 -52.46 -4.90 -35.52
N GLU A 117 -51.24 -5.32 -35.92
CA GLU A 117 -50.77 -5.23 -37.31
C GLU A 117 -50.67 -6.59 -38.03
N ALA A 118 -51.15 -7.69 -37.44
CA ALA A 118 -51.20 -8.99 -38.12
C ALA A 118 -52.36 -9.11 -39.14
N GLY A 119 -53.13 -8.04 -39.35
CA GLY A 119 -54.38 -8.04 -40.09
C GLY A 119 -54.49 -6.99 -41.21
N ASN A 120 -53.41 -6.61 -41.91
CA ASN A 120 -53.55 -6.02 -43.24
C ASN A 120 -52.25 -6.08 -44.06
N VAL A 121 -52.18 -7.06 -44.97
CA VAL A 121 -51.10 -7.18 -45.96
C VAL A 121 -51.40 -6.22 -47.12
N ALA A 122 -51.14 -4.93 -46.94
CA ALA A 122 -51.04 -3.96 -48.04
C ALA A 122 -50.40 -2.65 -47.54
N GLY A 123 -49.07 -2.62 -47.50
CA GLY A 123 -48.28 -1.44 -47.16
C GLY A 123 -47.24 -1.76 -46.12
N MET A 124 -45.96 -1.80 -46.53
CA MET A 124 -44.88 -1.84 -45.56
C MET A 124 -45.02 -0.63 -44.62
N PRO A 125 -45.01 -0.83 -43.30
CA PRO A 125 -45.02 0.27 -42.37
C PRO A 125 -43.82 1.20 -42.60
N GLU A 126 -44.10 2.50 -42.72
CA GLU A 126 -43.12 3.56 -43.01
C GLU A 126 -41.92 3.60 -42.04
N HIS A 127 -42.04 2.93 -40.89
CA HIS A 127 -40.99 2.80 -39.89
C HIS A 127 -39.84 1.86 -40.32
N ILE A 128 -40.10 0.83 -41.13
CA ILE A 128 -39.05 -0.09 -41.62
C ILE A 128 -38.17 0.61 -42.67
N SER A 129 -38.78 1.44 -43.53
CA SER A 129 -38.05 2.26 -44.50
C SER A 129 -37.07 3.23 -43.82
N LYS A 130 -37.44 3.81 -42.67
CA LYS A 130 -36.57 4.73 -41.90
C LYS A 130 -35.42 4.02 -41.17
N LEU A 131 -35.57 2.76 -40.78
CA LEU A 131 -34.49 1.92 -40.24
C LEU A 131 -33.48 1.49 -41.33
N SER A 132 -33.94 1.26 -42.56
CA SER A 132 -33.07 0.90 -43.68
C SER A 132 -32.14 2.05 -44.12
N ALA A 133 -32.58 3.29 -43.94
CA ALA A 133 -31.84 4.48 -44.38
C ALA A 133 -30.65 4.85 -43.48
N THR A 134 -30.67 4.42 -42.21
CA THR A 134 -29.61 4.74 -41.25
C THR A 134 -28.69 3.56 -40.95
N HIS A 135 -29.16 2.30 -41.03
CA HIS A 135 -28.38 1.10 -40.68
C HIS A 135 -28.59 -0.06 -41.69
N PRO A 136 -27.94 -0.02 -42.87
CA PRO A 136 -28.15 -0.99 -43.96
C PRO A 136 -27.75 -2.43 -43.59
N ASP A 137 -26.78 -2.61 -42.69
CA ASP A 137 -26.29 -3.94 -42.29
C ASP A 137 -27.24 -4.69 -41.34
N ARG A 138 -28.16 -3.96 -40.68
CA ARG A 138 -29.10 -4.53 -39.71
C ARG A 138 -30.23 -5.30 -40.40
N VAL A 139 -30.71 -4.81 -41.53
CA VAL A 139 -31.76 -5.46 -42.34
C VAL A 139 -31.26 -6.79 -42.91
N SER A 140 -29.99 -6.84 -43.30
CA SER A 140 -29.35 -8.07 -43.78
C SER A 140 -29.28 -9.14 -42.68
N TYR A 141 -28.94 -8.75 -41.45
CA TYR A 141 -28.89 -9.67 -40.32
C TYR A 141 -30.28 -10.19 -39.94
N GLU A 142 -31.29 -9.32 -39.88
CA GLU A 142 -32.67 -9.68 -39.53
C GLU A 142 -33.32 -10.57 -40.60
N MET A 143 -33.04 -10.34 -41.89
CA MET A 143 -33.49 -11.25 -42.96
C MET A 143 -32.81 -12.62 -42.90
N VAL A 144 -31.53 -12.69 -42.52
CA VAL A 144 -30.83 -13.97 -42.34
C VAL A 144 -31.41 -14.75 -41.16
N VAL A 145 -31.68 -14.08 -40.03
CA VAL A 145 -32.30 -14.69 -38.84
C VAL A 145 -33.73 -15.16 -39.14
N ALA A 146 -34.54 -14.34 -39.83
CA ALA A 146 -35.90 -14.72 -40.22
C ALA A 146 -35.94 -15.91 -41.20
N ASN A 147 -34.99 -15.98 -42.15
CA ASN A 147 -34.89 -17.10 -43.07
C ASN A 147 -34.37 -18.38 -42.40
N GLN A 148 -33.53 -18.26 -41.36
CA GLN A 148 -33.11 -19.42 -40.57
C GLN A 148 -34.24 -19.96 -39.68
N ALA A 149 -35.10 -19.08 -39.13
CA ALA A 149 -36.24 -19.48 -38.32
C ALA A 149 -37.32 -20.22 -39.12
N LYS A 150 -37.50 -19.89 -40.41
CA LYS A 150 -38.45 -20.57 -41.31
C LYS A 150 -37.97 -21.92 -41.85
N ARG A 151 -36.69 -22.27 -41.65
CA ARG A 151 -36.07 -23.53 -42.11
C ARG A 151 -36.02 -24.62 -41.02
N LYS A 152 -36.56 -24.36 -39.84
CA LYS A 152 -36.80 -25.36 -38.79
C LYS A 152 -38.28 -25.68 -38.72
#